data_AF-A0A1I4XXZ5-F1
#
_entry.id   AF-A0A1I4XXZ5-F1
#
_cell.length_a   1.000
_cell.length_b   1.000
_cell.length_c   1.000
_cell.angle_alpha   90.00
_cell.angle_beta   90.00
_cell.angle_gamma   90.00
#
_symmetry.space_group_name_H-M   'P 1'
#
loop_
_entity.id
_entity.type
_entity.pdbx_description
1 polymer ?
#
loop_
_entity_poly.entity_id
_entity_poly.type
_entity_poly.pdbx_seq_one_letter_code
_entity_poly.pdbx_strand_id
1 'polypeptide(L)'
;MHINQTYKLKNGNCQYNYFKCIQYMQQQGKIIYGSSYLIHSSQRQQLYRLLVYATANKEECALYGIDLKKGLLVSGPEGSGKTSLMHLLKPFFQLNQQYFIRSIREIAFCYKRFGNYTLQQYLFHHLPYCFDDLGMEPLKLDTEVMKELLQYRFMHAADNTHIST
;
A
#
# COMPACT_ATOMS: atom_id res chain seq x y z
N MET A 1 -10.38 19.16 -5.47
CA MET A 1 -9.53 18.60 -6.54
C MET A 1 -9.88 17.14 -6.71
N HIS A 2 -10.09 16.71 -7.95
CA HIS A 2 -10.37 15.31 -8.29
C HIS A 2 -9.10 14.63 -8.81
N ILE A 3 -9.01 13.30 -8.71
CA ILE A 3 -7.83 12.55 -9.14
C ILE A 3 -7.51 12.73 -10.64
N ASN A 4 -8.54 12.83 -11.49
CA ASN A 4 -8.37 13.08 -12.93
C ASN A 4 -7.70 14.42 -13.25
N GLN A 5 -7.63 15.35 -12.29
CA GLN A 5 -6.91 16.62 -12.45
C GLN A 5 -5.40 16.48 -12.17
N THR A 6 -4.95 15.32 -11.66
CA THR A 6 -3.55 15.06 -11.30
C THR A 6 -2.70 14.58 -12.46
N TYR A 7 -3.29 14.13 -13.58
CA TYR A 7 -2.57 13.63 -14.74
C TYR A 7 -3.14 14.17 -16.06
N LYS A 8 -2.38 13.97 -17.14
CA LYS A 8 -2.86 14.13 -18.51
C LYS A 8 -2.75 12.79 -19.23
N LEU A 9 -3.70 12.49 -20.12
CA LEU A 9 -3.58 11.32 -21.00
C LEU A 9 -2.65 11.65 -22.16
N LYS A 10 -1.62 10.83 -22.36
CA LYS A 10 -0.73 10.89 -23.52
C LYS A 10 -0.50 9.48 -24.03
N ASN A 11 -0.87 9.22 -25.29
CA ASN A 11 -0.75 7.90 -25.94
C ASN A 11 -1.37 6.75 -25.12
N GLY A 12 -2.55 6.98 -24.51
CA GLY A 12 -3.23 5.99 -23.68
C GLY A 12 -2.68 5.83 -22.26
N ASN A 13 -1.61 6.52 -21.90
CA ASN A 13 -1.00 6.45 -20.56
C ASN A 13 -1.26 7.73 -19.74
N CYS A 14 -1.49 7.56 -18.43
CA CYS A 14 -1.63 8.67 -17.49
C CYS A 14 -0.25 9.24 -17.13
N GLN A 15 0.03 10.46 -17.59
CA GLN A 15 1.21 11.23 -17.17
C GLN A 15 0.87 12.08 -15.95
N TYR A 16 1.21 11.57 -14.77
CA TYR A 16 0.94 12.23 -13.50
C TYR A 16 1.86 13.43 -13.27
N ASN A 17 1.28 14.52 -12.80
CA ASN A 17 2.00 15.66 -12.26
C ASN A 17 2.12 15.47 -10.75
N TYR A 18 3.35 15.17 -10.30
CA TYR A 18 3.61 14.85 -8.90
C TYR A 18 3.17 15.93 -7.91
N PHE A 19 3.39 17.22 -8.24
CA PHE A 19 2.95 18.32 -7.39
C PHE A 19 1.43 18.30 -7.17
N LYS A 20 0.68 18.08 -8.26
CA LYS A 20 -0.78 17.92 -8.20
C LYS A 20 -1.20 16.67 -7.43
N CYS A 21 -0.48 15.55 -7.55
CA CYS A 21 -0.74 14.35 -6.76
C CYS A 21 -0.62 14.63 -5.26
N ILE A 22 0.45 15.32 -4.82
CA ILE A 22 0.60 15.70 -3.41
C ILE A 22 -0.52 16.64 -2.97
N GLN A 23 -0.89 17.63 -3.78
CA GLN A 23 -1.99 18.54 -3.45
C GLN A 23 -3.31 17.78 -3.28
N TYR A 24 -3.59 16.83 -4.17
CA TYR A 24 -4.75 15.96 -4.06
C TYR A 24 -4.70 15.14 -2.76
N MET A 25 -3.60 14.45 -2.48
CA MET A 25 -3.45 13.64 -1.25
C MET A 25 -3.56 14.50 0.01
N GLN A 26 -2.99 15.70 0.02
CA GLN A 26 -3.08 16.66 1.11
C GLN A 26 -4.54 17.10 1.34
N GLN A 27 -5.30 17.35 0.28
CA GLN A 27 -6.71 17.70 0.40
C GLN A 27 -7.55 16.52 0.91
N GLN A 28 -7.36 15.33 0.33
CA GLN A 28 -8.08 14.13 0.76
C GLN A 28 -7.74 13.75 2.20
N GLY A 29 -6.48 13.87 2.60
CA GLY A 29 -6.05 13.63 3.97
C GLY A 29 -6.71 14.60 4.95
N LYS A 30 -6.89 15.87 4.58
CA LYS A 30 -7.64 16.82 5.42
C LYS A 30 -9.13 16.49 5.54
N ILE A 31 -9.72 15.91 4.50
CA ILE A 31 -11.13 15.50 4.50
C ILE A 31 -11.31 14.25 5.39
N ILE A 32 -10.42 13.27 5.28
CA ILE A 32 -10.55 11.97 5.96
C ILE A 32 -10.05 12.04 7.40
N TYR A 33 -8.92 12.71 7.64
CA TYR A 33 -8.22 12.72 8.93
C TYR A 33 -8.31 14.07 9.67
N GLY A 34 -9.01 15.05 9.12
CA GLY A 34 -9.22 16.36 9.74
C GLY A 34 -8.28 17.45 9.26
N SER A 35 -8.65 18.71 9.51
CA SER A 35 -8.01 19.91 8.96
C SER A 35 -6.51 20.07 9.29
N SER A 36 -6.05 19.43 10.37
CA SER A 36 -4.66 19.40 10.82
C SER A 36 -3.77 18.42 10.05
N TYR A 37 -4.33 17.54 9.22
CA TYR A 37 -3.54 16.62 8.40
C TYR A 37 -2.55 17.38 7.50
N LEU A 38 -1.29 16.97 7.51
CA LEU A 38 -0.21 17.63 6.78
C LEU A 38 0.79 16.61 6.22
N ILE A 39 1.08 16.72 4.93
CA ILE A 39 2.19 16.01 4.29
C ILE A 39 3.42 16.90 4.42
N HIS A 40 4.37 16.50 5.26
CA HIS A 40 5.57 17.27 5.50
C HIS A 40 6.49 17.27 4.27
N SER A 41 7.21 18.37 4.05
CA SER A 41 8.18 18.49 2.96
C SER A 41 9.27 17.41 3.02
N SER A 42 9.67 17.01 4.22
CA SER A 42 10.64 15.94 4.48
C SER A 42 10.20 14.56 3.98
N GLN A 43 8.89 14.33 3.83
CA GLN A 43 8.31 13.06 3.37
C GLN A 43 8.13 13.01 1.85
N ARG A 44 8.34 14.12 1.14
CA ARG A 44 8.03 14.22 -0.29
C ARG A 44 8.83 13.22 -1.10
N GLN A 45 10.13 13.07 -0.85
CA GLN A 45 10.94 12.14 -1.65
C GLN A 45 10.46 10.68 -1.54
N GLN A 46 10.09 10.23 -0.34
CA GLN A 46 9.53 8.90 -0.12
C GLN A 46 8.16 8.77 -0.80
N LEU A 47 7.31 9.78 -0.65
CA LEU A 47 6.00 9.83 -1.29
C LEU A 47 6.10 9.80 -2.82
N TYR A 48 7.13 10.43 -3.39
CA TYR A 48 7.37 10.39 -4.82
C TYR A 48 7.65 8.96 -5.29
N ARG A 49 8.54 8.23 -4.62
CA ARG A 49 8.84 6.82 -4.95
C ARG A 49 7.60 5.93 -4.83
N LEU A 50 6.76 6.18 -3.82
CA LEU A 50 5.48 5.49 -3.66
C LEU A 50 4.51 5.77 -4.80
N LEU A 51 4.42 7.03 -5.25
CA LEU A 51 3.60 7.40 -6.41
C LEU A 51 4.15 6.82 -7.71
N VAL A 52 5.47 6.75 -7.88
CA VAL A 52 6.11 6.07 -9.02
C VAL A 52 5.71 4.59 -9.05
N TYR A 53 5.78 3.90 -7.92
CA TYR A 53 5.32 2.52 -7.80
C TYR A 53 3.82 2.39 -8.10
N ALA A 54 2.97 3.20 -7.45
CA ALA A 54 1.51 3.13 -7.57
C ALA A 54 1.03 3.38 -9.01
N THR A 55 1.65 4.35 -9.69
CA THR A 55 1.30 4.73 -11.07
C THR A 55 1.94 3.84 -12.15
N ALA A 56 2.79 2.89 -11.75
CA ALA A 56 3.51 1.99 -12.63
C ALA A 56 4.29 2.70 -13.77
N ASN A 57 4.85 3.88 -13.50
CA ASN A 57 5.62 4.62 -14.47
C ASN A 57 6.96 3.91 -14.73
N LYS A 58 7.08 3.20 -15.86
CA LYS A 58 8.23 2.34 -16.18
C LYS A 58 9.56 3.10 -16.23
N GLU A 59 9.57 4.32 -16.76
CA GLU A 59 10.79 5.12 -16.90
C GLU A 59 11.31 5.54 -15.51
N GLU A 60 10.42 6.07 -14.67
CA GLU A 60 10.75 6.46 -13.31
C GLU A 60 11.09 5.23 -12.45
N CYS A 61 10.36 4.13 -12.60
CA CYS A 61 10.66 2.89 -11.91
C CYS A 61 12.09 2.42 -12.23
N ALA A 62 12.51 2.46 -13.50
CA ALA A 62 13.87 2.12 -13.88
C ALA A 62 14.90 3.07 -13.25
N LEU A 63 14.62 4.38 -13.24
CA LEU A 63 15.49 5.40 -12.64
C LEU A 63 15.71 5.17 -11.14
N TYR A 64 14.68 4.76 -10.40
CA TYR A 64 14.74 4.53 -8.95
C TYR A 64 15.01 3.08 -8.54
N GLY A 65 15.27 2.18 -9.51
CA GLY A 65 15.47 0.75 -9.26
C GLY A 65 14.25 0.07 -8.63
N ILE A 66 13.04 0.53 -8.97
CA ILE A 66 11.77 0.01 -8.45
C ILE A 66 11.31 -1.15 -9.35
N ASP A 67 11.19 -2.33 -8.76
CA ASP A 67 10.66 -3.52 -9.43
C ASP A 67 9.17 -3.67 -9.11
N LEU A 68 8.33 -3.48 -10.13
CA LEU A 68 6.87 -3.60 -10.02
C LEU A 68 6.41 -5.05 -9.77
N LYS A 69 7.29 -6.05 -9.89
CA LYS A 69 7.01 -7.45 -9.53
C LYS A 69 7.25 -7.72 -8.05
N LYS A 70 7.82 -6.77 -7.30
CA LYS A 70 8.07 -6.90 -5.87
C LYS A 70 7.01 -6.21 -5.04
N GLY A 71 6.75 -6.77 -3.86
CA GLY A 71 5.94 -6.14 -2.83
C GLY A 71 6.56 -4.85 -2.30
N LEU A 72 5.72 -4.04 -1.64
CA LEU A 72 6.13 -2.80 -0.98
C LEU A 72 6.14 -3.01 0.54
N LEU A 73 7.25 -2.72 1.19
CA LEU A 73 7.33 -2.61 2.64
C LEU A 73 7.50 -1.13 3.02
N VAL A 74 6.52 -0.57 3.73
CA VAL A 74 6.59 0.79 4.27
C VAL A 74 6.88 0.71 5.75
N SER A 75 8.08 1.06 6.17
CA SER A 75 8.45 1.07 7.59
C SER A 75 8.69 2.49 8.09
N GLY A 76 8.55 2.67 9.40
CA GLY A 76 8.76 3.95 10.07
C GLY A 76 8.21 3.95 11.49
N PRO A 77 8.53 4.97 12.30
CA PRO A 77 8.07 5.08 13.68
C PRO A 77 6.55 4.99 13.83
N GLU A 78 6.10 4.65 15.03
CA GLU A 78 4.68 4.74 15.38
C GLU A 78 4.18 6.19 15.18
N GLY A 79 2.95 6.33 14.67
CA GLY A 79 2.36 7.65 14.40
C GLY A 79 2.92 8.38 13.17
N SER A 80 3.84 7.78 12.40
CA SER A 80 4.41 8.44 11.20
C SER A 80 3.44 8.57 10.00
N GLY A 81 2.18 8.12 10.15
CA GLY A 81 1.13 8.26 9.14
C GLY A 81 1.14 7.20 8.03
N LYS A 82 1.75 6.02 8.25
CA LYS A 82 1.87 4.94 7.26
C LYS A 82 0.50 4.48 6.74
N THR A 83 -0.39 4.07 7.64
CA THR A 83 -1.77 3.67 7.34
C THR A 83 -2.50 4.76 6.56
N SER A 84 -2.47 6.00 7.07
CA SER A 84 -3.11 7.15 6.42
C SER A 84 -2.59 7.35 5.00
N LEU A 85 -1.29 7.18 4.80
CA LEU A 85 -0.67 7.32 3.49
C LEU A 85 -1.14 6.24 2.52
N MET A 86 -1.24 4.98 2.95
CA MET A 86 -1.73 3.90 2.10
C MET A 86 -3.18 4.13 1.66
N HIS A 87 -4.06 4.56 2.55
CA HIS A 87 -5.44 4.92 2.18
C HIS A 87 -5.47 6.00 1.08
N LEU A 88 -4.64 7.03 1.19
CA LEU A 88 -4.57 8.14 0.24
C LEU A 88 -3.87 7.76 -1.08
N LEU A 89 -3.00 6.75 -1.07
CA LEU A 89 -2.26 6.29 -2.23
C LEU A 89 -3.09 5.36 -3.11
N LYS A 90 -4.06 4.63 -2.53
CA LYS A 90 -4.90 3.64 -3.22
C LYS A 90 -5.51 4.12 -4.56
N PRO A 91 -6.01 5.36 -4.70
CA PRO A 91 -6.57 5.84 -5.98
C PRO A 91 -5.57 5.91 -7.14
N PHE A 92 -4.26 5.95 -6.86
CA PHE A 92 -3.22 6.02 -7.89
C PHE A 92 -2.85 4.66 -8.48
N PHE A 93 -3.25 3.56 -7.84
CA PHE A 93 -3.06 2.21 -8.36
C PHE A 93 -4.03 1.92 -9.50
N GLN A 94 -3.59 1.06 -10.43
CA GLN A 94 -4.46 0.52 -11.47
C GLN A 94 -5.64 -0.24 -10.84
N LEU A 95 -6.79 -0.29 -11.53
CA LEU A 95 -8.01 -0.90 -10.98
C LEU A 95 -7.81 -2.36 -10.51
N ASN A 96 -7.02 -3.14 -11.26
CA ASN A 96 -6.65 -4.52 -10.93
C ASN A 96 -5.58 -4.65 -9.83
N GLN A 97 -4.93 -3.54 -9.45
CA GLN A 97 -3.91 -3.47 -8.41
C GLN A 97 -4.42 -2.78 -7.13
N GLN A 98 -5.67 -2.33 -7.10
CA GLN A 98 -6.26 -1.81 -5.88
C GLN A 98 -6.32 -2.90 -4.82
N TYR A 99 -5.92 -2.54 -3.60
CA TYR A 99 -5.74 -3.48 -2.51
C TYR A 99 -6.75 -3.28 -1.38
N PHE A 100 -6.96 -4.35 -0.63
CA PHE A 100 -7.66 -4.33 0.65
C PHE A 100 -6.65 -4.09 1.78
N ILE A 101 -6.95 -3.13 2.66
CA ILE A 101 -6.17 -2.93 3.88
C ILE A 101 -6.74 -3.86 4.95
N ARG A 102 -5.88 -4.65 5.59
CA ARG A 102 -6.22 -5.57 6.66
C ARG A 102 -5.17 -5.45 7.75
N SER A 103 -5.61 -5.16 8.96
CA SER A 103 -4.69 -5.15 10.10
C SER A 103 -4.27 -6.58 10.42
N ILE A 104 -3.01 -6.74 10.81
CA ILE A 104 -2.51 -8.05 11.24
C ILE A 104 -3.25 -8.57 12.46
N ARG A 105 -3.64 -7.67 13.37
CA ARG A 105 -4.43 -8.02 14.56
C ARG A 105 -5.77 -8.64 14.19
N GLU A 106 -6.44 -8.12 13.16
CA GLU A 106 -7.68 -8.70 12.63
C GLU A 106 -7.43 -10.10 12.06
N ILE A 107 -6.38 -10.28 11.28
CA ILE A 107 -6.02 -11.59 10.69
C ILE A 107 -5.73 -12.61 11.79
N ALA A 108 -4.92 -12.24 12.78
CA ALA A 108 -4.58 -13.08 13.91
C ALA A 108 -5.81 -13.46 14.74
N PHE A 109 -6.71 -12.50 15.01
CA PHE A 109 -7.98 -12.77 15.69
C PHE A 109 -8.83 -13.77 14.92
N CYS A 110 -8.98 -13.60 13.60
CA CYS A 110 -9.70 -14.54 12.75
C CYS A 110 -9.03 -15.91 12.75
N TYR A 111 -7.70 -15.98 12.66
CA TYR A 111 -6.96 -17.24 12.70
C TYR A 111 -7.17 -17.97 14.03
N LYS A 112 -7.15 -17.26 15.16
CA LYS A 112 -7.44 -17.85 16.47
C LYS A 112 -8.84 -18.49 16.54
N ARG A 113 -9.81 -17.96 15.79
CA ARG A 113 -11.20 -18.44 15.78
C ARG A 113 -11.48 -19.51 14.72
N PHE A 114 -10.89 -19.37 13.53
CA PHE A 114 -11.23 -20.17 12.35
C PHE A 114 -10.05 -21.00 11.81
N GLY A 115 -8.87 -20.88 12.44
CA GLY A 115 -7.66 -21.58 12.06
C GLY A 115 -7.26 -21.31 10.61
N ASN A 116 -6.79 -22.38 9.95
CA ASN A 116 -6.29 -22.35 8.57
C ASN A 116 -7.30 -21.81 7.56
N TYR A 117 -8.61 -21.87 7.83
CA TYR A 117 -9.62 -21.26 6.95
C TYR A 117 -9.37 -19.75 6.76
N THR A 118 -8.85 -19.06 7.78
CA THR A 118 -8.45 -17.65 7.66
C THR A 118 -7.32 -17.47 6.65
N LEU A 119 -6.26 -18.29 6.71
CA LEU A 119 -5.13 -18.20 5.77
C LEU A 119 -5.59 -18.44 4.33
N GLN A 120 -6.46 -19.42 4.11
CA GLN A 120 -6.99 -19.74 2.79
C GLN A 120 -7.62 -18.53 2.09
N GLN A 121 -8.31 -17.66 2.82
CA GLN A 121 -8.91 -16.41 2.29
C GLN A 121 -7.86 -15.43 1.75
N TYR A 122 -6.67 -15.40 2.37
CA TYR A 122 -5.59 -14.50 1.98
C TYR A 122 -4.58 -15.12 1.01
N LEU A 123 -4.58 -16.44 0.86
CA LEU A 123 -3.64 -17.18 0.00
C LEU A 123 -4.22 -17.58 -1.34
N PHE A 124 -5.49 -18.03 -1.40
CA PHE A 124 -6.08 -18.56 -2.63
C PHE A 124 -6.73 -17.51 -3.51
N HIS A 125 -7.07 -16.36 -2.92
CA HIS A 125 -7.52 -15.22 -3.70
C HIS A 125 -6.30 -14.39 -4.11
N HIS A 126 -6.06 -14.31 -5.43
CA HIS A 126 -5.09 -13.46 -6.11
C HIS A 126 -5.43 -11.95 -5.99
N LEU A 127 -5.95 -11.54 -4.84
CA LEU A 127 -6.28 -10.16 -4.54
C LEU A 127 -5.04 -9.44 -3.99
N PRO A 128 -4.85 -8.17 -4.36
CA PRO A 128 -3.85 -7.31 -3.72
C PRO A 128 -4.27 -7.00 -2.27
N TYR A 129 -3.33 -7.14 -1.34
CA TYR A 129 -3.54 -6.82 0.08
C TYR A 129 -2.46 -5.86 0.57
N CYS A 130 -2.87 -4.96 1.47
CA CYS A 130 -2.02 -4.18 2.34
C CYS A 130 -2.18 -4.72 3.76
N PHE A 131 -1.16 -5.42 4.28
CA PHE A 131 -1.13 -5.91 5.64
C PHE A 131 -0.59 -4.80 6.55
N ASP A 132 -1.50 -4.18 7.29
CA ASP A 132 -1.20 -3.04 8.16
C ASP A 132 -0.85 -3.47 9.57
N ASP A 133 -0.14 -2.62 10.30
CA ASP A 133 0.38 -2.88 11.65
C ASP A 133 1.43 -4.02 11.71
N LEU A 134 2.26 -4.18 10.66
CA LEU A 134 3.37 -5.14 10.66
C LEU A 134 4.42 -4.77 11.72
N GLY A 135 4.72 -5.73 12.60
CA GLY A 135 5.61 -5.54 13.75
C GLY A 135 4.89 -5.14 15.03
N MET A 136 3.56 -4.96 15.03
CA MET A 136 2.76 -4.66 16.21
C MET A 136 2.02 -5.88 16.77
N GLU A 137 2.49 -7.08 16.43
CA GLU A 137 1.96 -8.37 16.89
C GLU A 137 2.19 -8.56 18.41
N PRO A 138 1.14 -8.65 19.23
CA PRO A 138 1.28 -8.83 20.68
C PRO A 138 1.64 -10.28 21.07
N LEU A 139 1.29 -11.27 20.23
CA LEU A 139 1.44 -12.69 20.55
C LEU A 139 2.34 -13.40 19.53
N LYS A 140 3.10 -14.39 20.00
CA LYS A 140 3.95 -15.23 19.15
C LYS A 140 3.18 -15.92 18.02
N LEU A 141 1.94 -16.35 18.29
CA LEU A 141 1.06 -16.96 17.29
C LEU A 141 0.78 -16.00 16.14
N ASP A 142 0.54 -14.72 16.45
CA ASP A 142 0.27 -13.69 15.45
C ASP A 142 1.49 -13.54 14.51
N THR A 143 2.71 -13.54 15.07
CA THR A 143 3.96 -13.51 14.30
C THR A 143 4.14 -14.74 13.40
N GLU A 144 3.81 -15.94 13.88
CA GLU A 144 3.94 -17.18 13.11
C GLU A 144 2.98 -17.21 11.92
N VAL A 145 1.71 -16.85 12.16
CA VAL A 145 0.67 -16.74 11.11
C VAL A 145 1.09 -15.73 10.05
N MET A 146 1.59 -14.56 10.48
CA MET A 146 2.04 -13.53 9.53
C MET A 146 3.26 -13.95 8.75
N LYS A 147 4.22 -14.62 9.38
CA LYS A 147 5.39 -15.18 8.69
C LYS A 147 4.96 -16.17 7.61
N GLU A 148 4.08 -17.11 7.94
CA GLU A 148 3.58 -18.09 6.98
C GLU A 148 2.86 -17.41 5.81
N LEU A 149 1.98 -16.45 6.10
CA LEU A 149 1.22 -15.70 5.11
C LEU A 149 2.14 -14.94 4.14
N LEU A 150 3.07 -14.15 4.69
CA LEU A 150 3.99 -13.35 3.89
C LEU A 150 4.96 -14.23 3.09
N GLN A 151 5.47 -15.30 3.69
CA GLN A 151 6.37 -16.23 3.02
C GLN A 151 5.67 -16.93 1.85
N TYR A 152 4.44 -17.41 2.05
CA TYR A 152 3.67 -18.02 0.97
C TYR A 152 3.47 -17.04 -0.18
N ARG A 153 3.03 -15.82 0.11
CA ARG A 153 2.79 -14.80 -0.92
C ARG A 153 4.07 -14.36 -1.62
N PHE A 154 5.21 -14.32 -0.93
CA PHE A 154 6.50 -14.05 -1.55
C PHE A 154 6.90 -15.16 -2.54
N MET A 155 6.75 -16.43 -2.16
CA MET A 155 7.12 -17.57 -3.01
C MET A 155 6.17 -17.79 -4.20
N HIS A 156 4.89 -17.43 -4.05
CA HIS A 156 3.84 -17.68 -5.05
C HIS A 156 3.32 -16.40 -5.70
N ALA A 157 4.06 -15.29 -5.63
CA ALA A 157 3.73 -14.05 -6.33
C ALA A 157 3.93 -14.24 -7.85
N ALA A 158 3.03 -14.99 -8.49
CA ALA A 158 3.06 -15.15 -9.93
C ALA A 158 2.74 -13.83 -10.65
N ASP A 159 1.85 -12.99 -10.10
CA ASP A 159 1.50 -11.67 -10.65
C ASP A 159 1.00 -10.65 -9.61
N ASN A 160 0.98 -11.01 -8.32
CA ASN A 160 0.41 -10.17 -7.26
C ASN A 160 1.45 -9.77 -6.24
N THR A 161 1.78 -8.48 -6.23
CA THR A 161 2.57 -7.87 -5.17
C THR A 161 1.70 -7.68 -3.93
N HIS A 162 2.30 -7.78 -2.75
CA HIS A 162 1.65 -7.42 -1.49
C HIS A 162 2.28 -6.15 -0.96
N ILE A 163 1.49 -5.39 -0.22
CA ILE A 163 1.95 -4.21 0.51
C ILE A 163 1.93 -4.57 1.99
N SER A 164 2.94 -4.16 2.73
CA SER A 164 2.97 -4.27 4.19
C SER A 164 3.42 -2.95 4.79
N THR A 165 2.75 -2.52 5.86
CA THR A 165 2.97 -1.21 6.49
C THR A 165 3.14 -1.26 7.99
#